data_AF-A0A7C2IDZ8-F1
#
_entry.id   AF-A0A7C2IDZ8-F1
#
_cell.length_a   1.000
_cell.length_b   1.000
_cell.length_c   1.000
_cell.angle_alpha   90.00
_cell.angle_beta   90.00
_cell.angle_gamma   90.00
#
_symmetry.space_group_name_H-M   'P 1'
#
loop_
_entity.id
_entity.type
_entity.pdbx_description
1 polymer ?
#
loop_
_entity_poly.entity_id
_entity_poly.type
_entity_poly.pdbx_seq_one_letter_code
_entity_poly.pdbx_strand_id
1 'polypeptide(L)'
;MLATLLFFIMVFIVVALSVRERAGQLSAQARVFNGTARSSPLTSAIAYLVGVAGGLYLSLSLIIDFLGVKVPVRVTLWGLEIDPLAAVAIVMATLQPFLLRLYRYFRRSRSIPAR
;
A
#
# COMPACT_ATOMS: atom_id res chain seq x y z
N MET A 1 3.87 -20.91 -16.58
CA MET A 1 3.88 -21.44 -15.20
C MET A 1 5.01 -20.85 -14.37
N LEU A 2 6.29 -21.00 -14.75
CA LEU A 2 7.42 -20.46 -13.98
C LEU A 2 7.41 -18.93 -13.88
N ALA A 3 7.16 -18.21 -14.99
CA ALA A 3 7.05 -16.75 -14.99
C ALA A 3 5.91 -16.23 -14.09
N THR A 4 4.75 -16.90 -14.12
CA THR A 4 3.59 -16.58 -13.27
C THR A 4 3.94 -16.74 -11.79
N LEU A 5 4.65 -17.81 -11.44
CA LEU A 5 5.10 -18.09 -10.08
C LEU A 5 6.09 -17.03 -9.57
N LEU A 6 7.06 -16.65 -10.42
CA LEU A 6 8.01 -15.58 -10.11
C LEU A 6 7.32 -14.22 -9.90
N PHE A 7 6.31 -13.91 -10.70
CA PHE A 7 5.52 -12.69 -10.54
C PHE A 7 4.81 -12.63 -9.18
N PHE A 8 4.12 -13.71 -8.77
CA PHE A 8 3.47 -13.77 -7.47
C PHE A 8 4.47 -13.67 -6.31
N ILE A 9 5.64 -14.31 -6.43
CA ILE A 9 6.73 -14.18 -5.45
C ILE A 9 7.21 -12.73 -5.38
N MET A 10 7.42 -12.07 -6.52
CA MET A 10 7.83 -10.67 -6.56
C MET A 10 6.79 -9.76 -5.88
N VAL A 11 5.51 -9.90 -6.24
CA VAL A 11 4.42 -9.13 -5.62
C VAL A 11 4.36 -9.41 -4.12
N PHE A 12 4.46 -10.68 -3.71
CA PHE A 12 4.47 -11.07 -2.30
C PHE A 12 5.63 -10.44 -1.54
N ILE A 13 6.84 -10.41 -2.11
CA ILE A 13 8.01 -9.77 -1.52
C ILE A 13 7.76 -8.26 -1.36
N VAL A 14 7.25 -7.58 -2.39
CA VAL A 14 6.95 -6.14 -2.34
C VAL A 14 5.90 -5.82 -1.27
N VAL A 15 4.83 -6.61 -1.20
CA VAL A 15 3.79 -6.47 -0.16
C VAL A 15 4.38 -6.76 1.22
N ALA A 16 5.16 -7.83 1.38
CA ALA A 16 5.81 -8.17 2.65
C ALA A 16 6.78 -7.08 3.12
N LEU A 17 7.55 -6.47 2.21
CA LEU A 17 8.42 -5.34 2.50
C LEU A 17 7.60 -4.10 2.91
N SER A 18 6.53 -3.78 2.19
CA SER A 18 5.63 -2.67 2.54
C SER A 18 4.99 -2.85 3.92
N VAL A 19 4.52 -4.07 4.23
CA VAL A 19 3.98 -4.43 5.54
C VAL A 19 5.05 -4.34 6.61
N ARG A 20 6.28 -4.82 6.34
CA ARG A 20 7.40 -4.76 7.29
C ARG A 20 7.77 -3.31 7.61
N GLU A 21 7.83 -2.43 6.61
CA GLU A 21 8.07 -1.00 6.83
C GLU A 21 6.96 -0.36 7.64
N ARG A 22 5.69 -0.65 7.33
CA ARG A 22 4.53 -0.15 8.08
C ARG A 22 4.56 -0.63 9.54
N ALA A 23 4.87 -1.90 9.77
CA ALA A 23 4.99 -2.47 11.11
C ALA A 23 6.13 -1.83 11.91
N GLY A 24 7.27 -1.52 11.28
CA GLY A 24 8.38 -0.79 11.91
C GLY A 24 8.01 0.65 12.31
N GLN A 25 7.21 1.33 11.48
CA GLN A 25 6.71 2.67 11.79
C GLN A 25 5.67 2.67 12.91
N LEU A 26 4.76 1.69 12.91
CA LEU A 26 3.76 1.51 13.97
C LEU A 26 4.39 1.11 15.30
N SER A 27 5.43 0.27 15.30
CA SER A 27 6.15 -0.11 16.53
C SER A 27 7.04 1.01 17.08
N ALA A 28 7.59 1.89 16.23
CA ALA A 28 8.24 3.12 16.68
C ALA A 28 7.26 4.09 17.36
N GLN A 29 5.99 4.11 16.93
CA GLN A 29 4.93 4.94 17.50
C GLN A 29 4.29 4.32 18.76
N ALA A 30 4.17 2.98 18.79
CA ALA A 30 3.63 2.23 19.94
C ALA A 30 4.56 2.26 21.17
N ARG A 31 5.87 2.51 21.01
CA ARG A 31 6.78 2.75 22.15
C ARG A 31 6.44 4.04 22.92
N VAL A 32 5.67 4.96 22.33
CA VAL A 32 5.23 6.21 22.97
C VAL A 32 3.86 6.06 23.63
N PHE A 33 3.04 5.09 23.20
CA PHE A 33 1.69 4.88 23.70
C PHE A 33 1.61 3.57 24.51
N ASN A 34 1.83 3.69 25.82
CA ASN A 34 1.53 2.62 26.77
C ASN A 34 0.04 2.25 26.70
N GLY A 35 -0.27 0.97 26.41
CA GLY A 35 -1.34 0.31 27.15
C GLY A 35 -2.68 -0.02 26.48
N THR A 36 -2.86 -0.06 25.16
CA THR A 36 -4.14 -0.53 24.59
C THR A 36 -4.02 -1.62 23.52
N ALA A 37 -4.57 -2.78 23.89
CA ALA A 37 -5.11 -3.88 23.08
C ALA A 37 -4.21 -4.56 22.02
N ARG A 38 -3.89 -5.83 22.33
CA ARG A 38 -3.37 -6.91 21.49
C ARG A 38 -3.89 -6.92 20.03
N SER A 39 -3.19 -6.22 19.15
CA SER A 39 -3.11 -6.59 17.74
C SER A 39 -1.64 -6.57 17.35
N SER A 40 -1.14 -7.67 16.79
CA SER A 40 0.25 -7.72 16.34
C SER A 40 0.48 -6.57 15.35
N PRO A 41 1.59 -5.81 15.42
CA PRO A 41 1.90 -4.73 14.48
C PRO A 41 1.76 -5.16 13.00
N LEU A 42 1.98 -6.44 12.72
CA LEU A 42 1.76 -7.05 11.41
C LEU A 42 0.28 -7.04 11.00
N THR A 43 -0.62 -7.48 11.89
CA THR A 43 -2.06 -7.53 11.64
C THR A 43 -2.61 -6.14 11.37
N SER A 44 -2.21 -5.15 12.16
CA SER A 44 -2.65 -3.76 11.98
C SER A 44 -2.12 -3.17 10.67
N ALA A 45 -0.88 -3.50 10.27
CA ALA A 45 -0.33 -3.08 8.99
C ALA A 45 -1.06 -3.69 7.79
N ILE A 46 -1.45 -4.97 7.88
CA ILE A 46 -2.26 -5.66 6.86
C ILE A 46 -3.66 -5.04 6.78
N ALA A 47 -4.35 -4.87 7.92
CA ALA A 47 -5.67 -4.27 7.97
C ALA A 47 -5.67 -2.85 7.38
N TYR A 48 -4.65 -2.06 7.70
CA TYR A 48 -4.48 -0.73 7.13
C TYR A 48 -4.19 -0.76 5.62
N LEU A 49 -3.37 -1.70 5.13
CA LEU A 49 -3.13 -1.87 3.69
C LEU A 49 -4.42 -2.20 2.93
N VAL A 50 -5.17 -3.18 3.43
CA VAL A 50 -6.44 -3.61 2.83
C VAL A 50 -7.47 -2.49 2.88
N GLY A 51 -7.60 -1.80 4.02
CA GLY A 51 -8.53 -0.67 4.17
C GLY A 51 -8.24 0.47 3.19
N VAL A 52 -6.97 0.86 3.04
CA VAL A 52 -6.58 1.91 2.08
C VAL A 52 -6.76 1.46 0.64
N ALA A 53 -6.35 0.24 0.29
CA ALA A 53 -6.50 -0.30 -1.06
C ALA A 53 -7.98 -0.43 -1.45
N GLY A 54 -8.82 -0.93 -0.53
CA GLY A 54 -10.27 -1.04 -0.72
C GLY A 54 -10.93 0.33 -0.89
N GLY A 55 -10.56 1.31 -0.07
CA GLY A 55 -11.04 2.68 -0.20
C GLY A 55 -10.66 3.31 -1.55
N LEU A 56 -9.39 3.17 -1.96
CA LEU A 56 -8.93 3.67 -3.26
C LEU A 56 -9.68 3.03 -4.44
N TYR A 57 -9.86 1.71 -4.41
CA TYR A 57 -10.61 1.01 -5.45
C TYR A 57 -12.05 1.53 -5.53
N LEU A 58 -12.75 1.60 -4.40
CA LEU A 58 -14.14 2.04 -4.36
C LEU A 58 -14.28 3.49 -4.85
N SER A 59 -13.43 4.40 -4.36
CA SER A 59 -13.45 5.80 -4.78
C SER A 59 -13.15 5.96 -6.27
N LEU A 60 -12.17 5.23 -6.81
CA LEU A 60 -11.85 5.30 -8.23
C LEU A 60 -12.96 4.70 -9.10
N SER A 61 -13.57 3.59 -8.66
CA SER A 61 -14.71 2.97 -9.37
C SER A 61 -15.87 3.95 -9.47
N LEU A 62 -16.21 4.61 -8.36
CA LEU A 62 -17.27 5.62 -8.34
C LEU A 62 -16.98 6.79 -9.26
N ILE A 63 -15.73 7.27 -9.32
CA ILE A 63 -15.34 8.37 -10.23
C ILE A 63 -15.43 7.92 -11.69
N ILE A 64 -14.96 6.72 -12.02
CA ILE A 64 -15.03 6.16 -13.37
C ILE A 64 -16.49 6.02 -13.83
N ASP A 65 -17.34 5.45 -12.95
CA ASP A 65 -18.76 5.27 -13.21
C ASP A 65 -19.46 6.62 -13.37
N PHE A 66 -19.17 7.58 -12.50
CA PHE A 66 -19.72 8.94 -12.58
C PHE A 66 -19.32 9.65 -13.87
N LEU A 67 -18.06 9.50 -14.31
CA LEU A 67 -17.54 10.11 -15.53
C LEU A 67 -18.01 9.36 -16.79
N GLY A 68 -18.65 8.19 -16.64
CA GLY A 68 -19.11 7.35 -17.74
C GLY A 68 -17.97 6.74 -18.56
N VAL A 69 -16.77 6.63 -17.98
CA VAL A 69 -15.59 6.11 -18.68
C VAL A 69 -15.67 4.59 -18.74
N LYS A 70 -15.61 4.03 -19.94
CA LYS A 70 -15.56 2.57 -20.13
C LYS A 70 -14.13 2.08 -19.99
N VAL A 71 -13.80 1.53 -18.83
CA VAL A 71 -12.54 0.84 -18.57
C VAL A 71 -12.76 -0.67 -18.72
N PRO A 72 -11.84 -1.42 -19.35
CA PRO A 72 -11.95 -2.87 -19.45
C PRO A 72 -11.99 -3.50 -18.06
N VAL A 73 -13.04 -4.29 -17.78
CA VAL A 73 -13.27 -4.96 -16.49
C VAL A 73 -12.12 -5.92 -16.14
N ARG A 74 -11.52 -6.52 -17.17
CA ARG A 74 -10.40 -7.44 -17.03
C ARG A 74 -9.39 -7.20 -18.13
N VAL A 75 -8.12 -7.19 -17.74
CA VAL A 75 -6.99 -7.22 -18.66
C VAL A 75 -6.24 -8.53 -18.45
N THR A 76 -5.88 -9.18 -19.54
CA THR A 76 -5.06 -10.39 -19.49
C THR A 76 -3.60 -9.97 -19.43
N LEU A 77 -2.96 -10.20 -18.29
CA LEU A 77 -1.50 -10.08 -18.13
C LEU A 77 -0.92 -11.47 -17.88
N TRP A 78 -0.01 -11.91 -18.75
CA TRP A 78 0.70 -13.19 -18.60
C TRP A 78 -0.22 -14.42 -18.40
N GLY A 79 -1.41 -14.38 -19.02
CA GLY A 79 -2.43 -15.44 -18.90
C GLY A 79 -3.30 -15.36 -17.65
N LEU A 80 -3.15 -14.34 -16.82
CA LEU A 80 -4.03 -14.06 -15.68
C LEU A 80 -4.97 -12.91 -16.03
N GLU A 81 -6.25 -13.07 -15.73
CA GLU A 81 -7.20 -11.96 -15.81
C GLU A 81 -7.13 -11.12 -14.53
N ILE A 82 -6.79 -9.85 -14.68
CA ILE A 82 -6.64 -8.91 -13.57
C ILE A 82 -7.58 -7.74 -13.79
N ASP A 83 -8.20 -7.26 -12.72
CA ASP A 83 -8.89 -5.98 -12.72
C ASP A 83 -7.85 -4.84 -12.68
N PRO A 84 -7.73 -4.01 -13.73
CA PRO A 84 -6.75 -2.92 -13.80
C PRO A 84 -6.90 -1.93 -12.64
N LEU A 85 -8.14 -1.65 -12.25
CA LEU A 85 -8.45 -0.66 -11.23
C LEU A 85 -8.02 -1.15 -9.86
N ALA A 86 -8.29 -2.42 -9.55
CA ALA A 86 -7.82 -3.07 -8.33
C ALA A 86 -6.28 -3.10 -8.27
N ALA A 87 -5.62 -3.37 -9.40
CA ALA A 87 -4.17 -3.36 -9.48
C ALA A 87 -3.58 -1.97 -9.16
N VAL A 88 -4.14 -0.90 -9.74
CA VAL A 88 -3.73 0.48 -9.44
C VAL A 88 -3.95 0.82 -7.97
N ALA A 89 -5.10 0.46 -7.40
CA ALA A 89 -5.41 0.73 -6.00
C ALA A 89 -4.41 0.05 -5.04
N ILE A 90 -4.08 -1.22 -5.28
CA ILE A 90 -3.09 -1.96 -4.49
C ILE A 90 -1.69 -1.36 -4.66
N VAL A 91 -1.28 -1.04 -5.88
CA VAL A 91 0.03 -0.43 -6.14
C VAL A 91 0.17 0.90 -5.40
N MET A 92 -0.83 1.76 -5.51
CA MET A 92 -0.87 3.05 -4.82
C MET A 92 -0.86 2.89 -3.29
N ALA A 93 -1.68 1.99 -2.74
CA ALA A 93 -1.68 1.72 -1.31
C ALA A 93 -0.33 1.17 -0.83
N THR A 94 0.29 0.28 -1.59
CA THR A 94 1.57 -0.34 -1.25
C THR A 94 2.74 0.65 -1.32
N LEU A 95 2.67 1.64 -2.23
CA LEU A 95 3.67 2.70 -2.41
C LEU A 95 3.67 3.76 -1.29
N GLN A 96 2.52 4.03 -0.66
CA GLN A 96 2.38 5.06 0.38
C GLN A 96 3.48 5.07 1.48
N PRO A 97 3.82 3.94 2.15
CA PRO A 97 4.83 3.95 3.23
C PRO A 97 6.21 4.40 2.75
N PHE A 98 6.59 4.06 1.52
CA PHE A 98 7.84 4.47 0.90
C PHE A 98 7.85 5.98 0.61
N LEU A 99 6.74 6.51 0.08
CA LEU A 99 6.57 7.95 -0.14
C LEU A 99 6.65 8.74 1.17
N LEU A 100 6.04 8.25 2.25
CA LEU A 100 6.12 8.87 3.58
C LEU A 100 7.52 8.80 4.19
N ARG A 101 8.26 7.71 3.94
CA ARG A 101 9.66 7.59 4.36
C ARG A 101 10.55 8.57 3.61
N LEU A 102 10.38 8.67 2.28
CA LEU A 102 11.10 9.60 1.42
C LEU A 102 10.79 11.06 1.76
N TYR A 103 9.51 11.40 1.97
CA TYR A 103 9.10 12.74 2.38
C TYR A 103 9.73 13.16 3.71
N ARG A 104 9.76 12.27 4.71
CA ARG A 104 10.44 12.54 5.99
C ARG A 104 11.95 12.73 5.81
N TYR A 105 12.59 11.96 4.95
CA TYR A 105 14.00 12.12 4.63
C TYR A 105 14.29 13.51 4.05
N PHE A 106 13.52 13.94 3.03
CA PHE A 106 13.68 15.26 2.43
C PHE A 106 13.35 16.40 3.41
N ARG A 107 12.33 16.25 4.26
CA ARG A 107 11.96 17.28 5.24
C ARG A 107 13.02 17.43 6.35
N ARG A 108 13.68 16.34 6.76
CA ARG A 108 14.79 16.35 7.74
C ARG A 108 15.99 17.16 7.24
N SER A 109 16.23 17.19 5.92
CA SER A 109 17.32 17.96 5.32
C SER A 109 17.03 19.47 5.18
N ARG A 110 15.78 19.92 5.41
CA ARG A 110 15.38 21.34 5.36
C ARG A 110 15.19 21.99 6.73
N SER A 111 15.26 21.25 7.83
CA SER A 111 15.36 21.83 9.17
C SER A 111 16.81 22.23 9.44
N ILE A 112 17.20 23.38 8.88
CA ILE A 112 18.34 24.18 9.35
C ILE A 112 18.09 24.45 10.85
N PRO A 113 19.07 24.21 11.74
CA PRO A 113 18.91 24.57 13.15
C PRO A 113 18.69 26.08 13.25
N ALA A 114 17.56 26.48 13.81
CA ALA A 114 17.36 27.85 14.26
C ALA A 114 18.48 28.15 15.27
N ARG A 115 19.36 29.07 14.89
CA ARG A 115 20.32 29.71 15.78
C ARG A 115 19.60 30.75 16.63
#